data_AF-A0A9E2KST8-F1
#
_entry.id   AF-A0A9E2KST8-F1
#
_cell.length_a   1.000
_cell.length_b   1.000
_cell.length_c   1.000
_cell.angle_alpha   90.00
_cell.angle_beta   90.00
_cell.angle_gamma   90.00
#
_symmetry.space_group_name_H-M   'P 1'
#
loop_
_entity.id
_entity.type
_entity.pdbx_description
1 polymer ?
#
loop_
_entity_poly.entity_id
_entity_poly.type
_entity_poly.pdbx_seq_one_letter_code
_entity_poly.pdbx_strand_id
1 'polypeptide(L)'
;MKNSAKLMMIPFIFLFCLTFFNKNDSAQKVNYHTYKYGTHQTSMANGYYARPAEVKADGKKYLVTMTIRTKKSLSPYPVIVLSIDNQSPLNVQKKRHGSDYDYQYSFETADLKHEISSKIKINVPGVYKATHNISFVFDNHNLPKLSSASFHHAGHVKNEHENTDNDADALAQAKRQSQLAAQKQAALAKERMAQNIKNRLDNERNQKMFYYMILGGILTTLVLIVAAVFFVISARSIKKKQPENKKDKK
;
A
#
# COMPACT_ATOMS: atom_id res chain seq x y z
N MET A 1 26.55 67.06 -0.13
CA MET A 1 25.07 66.89 -0.12
C MET A 1 24.74 65.41 -0.05
N LYS A 2 23.96 65.03 0.99
CA LYS A 2 23.30 63.73 1.25
C LYS A 2 24.23 62.51 1.43
N ASN A 3 24.66 62.19 2.66
CA ASN A 3 23.94 61.46 3.73
C ASN A 3 23.20 60.21 3.24
N SER A 4 23.61 59.03 3.68
CA SER A 4 22.88 58.28 4.74
C SER A 4 23.50 56.91 5.02
N ALA A 5 23.82 56.71 6.30
CA ALA A 5 24.06 55.41 6.90
C ALA A 5 22.80 54.53 6.84
N LYS A 6 22.98 53.23 6.66
CA LYS A 6 22.06 52.20 7.20
C LYS A 6 22.82 50.91 7.50
N LEU A 7 23.30 50.86 8.73
CA LEU A 7 23.39 49.63 9.52
C LEU A 7 21.96 49.06 9.64
N MET A 8 21.68 47.87 9.09
CA MET A 8 20.57 47.06 9.58
C MET A 8 20.64 45.59 9.13
N MET A 9 20.85 44.74 10.13
CA MET A 9 20.24 43.42 10.35
C MET A 9 20.41 42.29 9.32
N ILE A 10 21.31 41.36 9.66
CA ILE A 10 21.03 39.94 9.95
C ILE A 10 19.76 39.36 9.27
N PRO A 11 19.94 38.30 8.45
CA PRO A 11 19.00 37.20 8.40
C PRO A 11 19.70 35.89 8.80
N PHE A 12 20.10 35.80 10.07
CA PHE A 12 19.94 34.57 10.83
C PHE A 12 18.45 34.49 11.14
N ILE A 13 17.84 33.30 11.07
CA ILE A 13 16.40 33.03 11.22
C ILE A 13 15.63 33.04 9.88
N PHE A 14 15.97 32.12 8.97
CA PHE A 14 14.96 31.44 8.12
C PHE A 14 15.50 30.09 7.60
N LEU A 15 16.20 29.33 8.45
CA LEU A 15 16.55 27.92 8.23
C LEU A 15 16.05 27.05 9.40
N PHE A 16 14.88 27.41 9.94
CA PHE A 16 14.18 26.58 10.89
C PHE A 16 12.86 26.14 10.25
N CYS A 17 12.58 24.84 10.37
CA CYS A 17 11.34 24.18 9.96
C CYS A 17 11.26 23.71 8.49
N LEU A 18 12.01 22.64 8.16
CA LEU A 18 11.43 21.50 7.44
C LEU A 18 12.30 20.23 7.52
N THR A 19 12.88 19.95 8.69
CA THR A 19 13.25 18.57 9.02
C THR A 19 12.01 17.89 9.60
N PHE A 20 11.06 17.54 8.73
CA PHE A 20 10.29 16.33 9.00
C PHE A 20 11.31 15.19 8.99
N PHE A 21 11.87 14.89 10.16
CA PHE A 21 12.43 13.58 10.44
C PHE A 21 11.28 12.60 10.24
N ASN A 22 11.05 12.19 9.00
CA ASN A 22 10.39 10.95 8.72
C ASN A 22 11.30 9.91 9.36
N LYS A 23 10.94 9.49 10.57
CA LYS A 23 11.46 8.26 11.16
C LYS A 23 11.08 7.18 10.15
N ASN A 24 12.01 6.87 9.26
CA ASN A 24 11.91 5.72 8.39
C ASN A 24 12.11 4.52 9.31
N ASP A 25 11.06 4.13 10.04
CA ASP A 25 11.06 2.83 10.67
C ASP A 25 11.22 1.81 9.54
N SER A 26 12.34 1.11 9.60
CA SER A 26 12.70 0.10 8.61
C SER A 26 11.62 -0.97 8.58
N ALA A 27 11.14 -1.32 7.39
CA ALA A 27 10.15 -2.38 7.24
C ALA A 27 10.77 -3.72 7.68
N GLN A 28 10.13 -4.40 8.61
CA GLN A 28 10.54 -5.72 9.07
C GLN A 28 9.93 -6.80 8.20
N LYS A 29 10.67 -7.87 7.97
CA LYS A 29 10.19 -9.05 7.27
C LYS A 29 9.48 -9.97 8.26
N VAL A 30 8.18 -10.16 8.07
CA VAL A 30 7.34 -10.96 8.97
C VAL A 30 6.72 -12.12 8.20
N ASN A 31 6.98 -13.34 8.66
CA ASN A 31 6.35 -14.52 8.11
C ASN A 31 4.88 -14.60 8.56
N TYR A 32 4.11 -15.37 7.80
CA TYR A 32 2.70 -15.58 8.06
C TYR A 32 2.26 -16.87 7.38
N HIS A 33 1.11 -17.40 7.79
CA HIS A 33 0.49 -18.56 7.14
C HIS A 33 -0.91 -18.23 6.65
N THR A 34 -1.33 -18.86 5.55
CA THR A 34 -2.66 -18.67 4.98
C THR A 34 -3.55 -19.88 5.24
N TYR A 35 -4.70 -19.66 5.89
CA TYR A 35 -5.67 -20.68 6.26
C TYR A 35 -6.98 -20.55 5.48
N LYS A 36 -7.72 -21.65 5.39
CA LYS A 36 -9.12 -21.61 4.95
C LYS A 36 -9.90 -20.81 5.99
N TYR A 37 -10.80 -19.95 5.51
CA TYR A 37 -11.53 -19.03 6.36
C TYR A 37 -12.25 -19.72 7.53
N GLY A 38 -12.05 -19.18 8.74
CA GLY A 38 -12.68 -19.69 9.96
C GLY A 38 -12.15 -21.05 10.44
N THR A 39 -10.98 -21.48 9.95
CA THR A 39 -10.37 -22.76 10.34
C THR A 39 -8.85 -22.63 10.47
N HIS A 40 -8.20 -23.63 11.07
CA HIS A 40 -6.73 -23.76 11.08
C HIS A 40 -6.19 -24.69 9.97
N GLN A 41 -7.01 -25.00 8.96
CA GLN A 41 -6.55 -25.80 7.82
C GLN A 41 -5.83 -24.91 6.81
N THR A 42 -4.66 -25.34 6.34
CA THR A 42 -3.92 -24.62 5.28
C THR A 42 -4.79 -24.38 4.06
N SER A 43 -4.80 -23.14 3.56
CA SER A 43 -5.49 -22.78 2.33
C SER A 43 -4.66 -23.18 1.11
N MET A 44 -5.32 -23.53 0.01
CA MET A 44 -4.67 -23.63 -1.29
C MET A 44 -3.99 -22.32 -1.71
N ALA A 45 -4.49 -21.17 -1.21
CA ALA A 45 -3.90 -19.87 -1.47
C ALA A 45 -2.47 -19.74 -0.88
N ASN A 46 -2.12 -20.53 0.15
CA ASN A 46 -0.82 -20.45 0.82
C ASN A 46 0.38 -20.62 -0.13
N GLY A 47 0.21 -21.37 -1.23
CA GLY A 47 1.24 -21.57 -2.25
C GLY A 47 1.45 -20.39 -3.20
N TYR A 48 0.52 -19.43 -3.23
CA TYR A 48 0.58 -18.24 -4.09
C TYR A 48 0.99 -16.97 -3.34
N TYR A 49 0.82 -16.96 -2.02
CA TYR A 49 1.24 -15.86 -1.16
C TYR A 49 2.75 -15.92 -0.92
N ALA A 50 3.47 -14.95 -1.47
CA ALA A 50 4.91 -14.83 -1.27
C ALA A 50 5.21 -14.40 0.17
N ARG A 51 6.22 -15.04 0.76
CA ARG A 51 6.70 -14.79 2.11
C ARG A 51 8.16 -14.38 2.09
N PRO A 52 8.62 -13.59 3.07
CA PRO A 52 7.83 -12.93 4.13
C PRO A 52 7.06 -11.69 3.62
N ALA A 53 6.09 -11.21 4.40
CA ALA A 53 5.47 -9.90 4.22
C ALA A 53 6.41 -8.79 4.72
N GLU A 54 6.19 -7.56 4.25
CA GLU A 54 6.85 -6.36 4.79
C GLU A 54 5.91 -5.66 5.77
N VAL A 55 6.36 -5.44 7.00
CA VAL A 55 5.59 -4.82 8.07
C VAL A 55 6.34 -3.58 8.56
N LYS A 56 5.69 -2.42 8.50
CA LYS A 56 6.23 -1.16 9.01
C LYS A 56 5.33 -0.63 10.11
N ALA A 57 5.90 -0.07 11.17
CA ALA A 57 5.14 0.75 12.11
C ALA A 57 4.85 2.11 11.47
N ASP A 58 3.56 2.48 11.42
CA ASP A 58 3.07 3.77 10.98
C ASP A 58 2.21 4.38 12.09
N GLY A 59 2.89 5.07 13.02
CA GLY A 59 2.28 5.60 14.24
C GLY A 59 1.68 4.51 15.12
N LYS A 60 0.34 4.46 15.17
CA LYS A 60 -0.44 3.52 16.01
C LYS A 60 -0.90 2.26 15.26
N LYS A 61 -0.49 2.10 13.99
CA LYS A 61 -0.88 0.95 13.17
C LYS A 61 0.34 0.36 12.47
N TYR A 62 0.20 -0.87 12.03
CA TYR A 62 1.08 -1.51 11.08
C TYR A 62 0.61 -1.19 9.66
N LEU A 63 1.55 -0.82 8.79
CA LEU A 63 1.36 -0.92 7.34
C LEU A 63 1.99 -2.24 6.88
N VAL A 64 1.15 -3.19 6.47
CA VAL A 64 1.57 -4.51 6.00
C VAL A 64 1.48 -4.56 4.49
N THR A 65 2.55 -4.96 3.82
CA THR A 65 2.59 -5.19 2.37
C THR A 65 2.76 -6.67 2.07
N MET A 66 1.83 -7.21 1.31
CA MET A 66 1.80 -8.62 0.89
C MET A 66 1.88 -8.73 -0.62
N THR A 67 2.34 -9.89 -1.09
CA THR A 67 2.48 -10.18 -2.52
C THR A 67 1.84 -11.51 -2.85
N ILE A 68 0.97 -11.53 -3.85
CA ILE A 68 0.46 -12.74 -4.50
C ILE A 68 1.26 -12.94 -5.77
N ARG A 69 1.92 -14.09 -5.90
CA ARG A 69 2.70 -14.48 -7.08
C ARG A 69 1.97 -15.56 -7.86
N THR A 70 1.81 -15.34 -9.15
CA THR A 70 1.11 -16.27 -10.06
C THR A 70 1.92 -16.52 -11.32
N LYS A 71 1.91 -17.78 -11.79
CA LYS A 71 2.64 -18.19 -12.99
C LYS A 71 2.07 -17.52 -14.24
N LYS A 72 2.94 -17.27 -15.24
CA LYS A 72 2.53 -16.70 -16.53
C LYS A 72 1.35 -17.44 -17.19
N SER A 73 1.33 -18.76 -17.05
CA SER A 73 0.33 -19.65 -17.67
C SER A 73 -1.09 -19.46 -17.14
N LEU A 74 -1.28 -18.81 -15.99
CA LEU A 74 -2.59 -18.61 -15.38
C LEU A 74 -3.29 -17.32 -15.82
N SER A 75 -2.76 -16.63 -16.83
CA SER A 75 -3.08 -15.25 -17.24
C SER A 75 -2.51 -14.15 -16.32
N PRO A 76 -2.43 -12.88 -16.78
CA PRO A 76 -1.91 -11.79 -15.97
C PRO A 76 -2.80 -11.46 -14.76
N TYR A 77 -2.22 -11.54 -13.56
CA TYR A 77 -2.87 -11.14 -12.29
C TYR A 77 -4.28 -11.76 -12.10
N PRO A 78 -4.41 -13.09 -12.11
CA PRO A 78 -5.70 -13.77 -12.07
C PRO A 78 -6.35 -13.73 -10.69
N VAL A 79 -5.61 -13.31 -9.66
CA VAL A 79 -6.10 -13.11 -8.30
C VAL A 79 -6.05 -11.62 -7.98
N ILE A 80 -7.17 -11.09 -7.49
CA ILE A 80 -7.23 -9.75 -6.91
C ILE A 80 -7.81 -9.82 -5.50
N VAL A 81 -7.37 -8.90 -4.66
CA VAL A 81 -7.89 -8.72 -3.32
C VAL A 81 -9.07 -7.76 -3.38
N LEU A 82 -10.20 -8.16 -2.81
CA LEU A 82 -11.39 -7.32 -2.66
C LEU A 82 -11.40 -6.60 -1.31
N SER A 83 -11.04 -7.30 -0.23
CA SER A 83 -10.94 -6.71 1.10
C SER A 83 -9.97 -7.45 2.03
N ILE A 84 -9.35 -6.73 2.97
CA ILE A 84 -8.65 -7.28 4.15
C ILE A 84 -9.30 -6.65 5.38
N ASP A 85 -9.72 -7.45 6.36
CA ASP A 85 -10.37 -6.98 7.60
C ASP A 85 -11.46 -5.94 7.36
N ASN A 86 -12.30 -6.23 6.36
CA ASN A 86 -13.41 -5.39 5.90
C ASN A 86 -12.98 -4.01 5.36
N GLN A 87 -11.71 -3.86 4.97
CA GLN A 87 -11.15 -2.68 4.34
C GLN A 87 -10.70 -2.95 2.91
N SER A 88 -10.79 -1.93 2.06
CA SER A 88 -10.24 -1.98 0.71
C SER A 88 -8.71 -2.03 0.78
N PRO A 89 -8.02 -2.82 -0.08
CA PRO A 89 -6.57 -2.86 -0.10
C PRO A 89 -5.98 -1.47 -0.41
N LEU A 90 -4.82 -1.17 0.16
CA LEU A 90 -4.00 0.01 -0.10
C LEU A 90 -2.94 -0.29 -1.16
N ASN A 91 -2.43 0.76 -1.80
CA ASN A 91 -1.20 0.72 -2.61
C ASN A 91 -1.12 -0.44 -3.60
N VAL A 92 -2.23 -0.77 -4.27
CA VAL A 92 -2.27 -1.93 -5.17
C VAL A 92 -1.35 -1.71 -6.37
N GLN A 93 -0.40 -2.63 -6.57
CA GLN A 93 0.58 -2.60 -7.64
C GLN A 93 0.63 -3.95 -8.35
N LYS A 94 0.70 -3.89 -9.69
CA LYS A 94 0.78 -5.05 -10.57
C LYS A 94 2.12 -5.01 -11.28
N LYS A 95 2.99 -6.00 -11.03
CA LYS A 95 4.36 -6.04 -11.53
C LYS A 95 4.68 -7.38 -12.19
N ARG A 96 5.60 -7.35 -13.16
CA ARG A 96 6.23 -8.56 -13.69
C ARG A 96 7.31 -9.03 -12.70
N HIS A 97 7.38 -10.33 -12.46
CA HIS A 97 8.45 -10.95 -11.70
C HIS A 97 9.07 -12.06 -12.55
N GLY A 98 10.12 -11.72 -13.32
CA GLY A 98 10.63 -12.60 -14.36
C GLY A 98 9.55 -12.94 -15.39
N SER A 99 9.26 -14.24 -15.56
CA SER A 99 8.17 -14.71 -16.41
C SER A 99 6.79 -14.53 -15.79
N ASP A 100 6.70 -14.38 -14.46
CA ASP A 100 5.49 -14.46 -13.67
C ASP A 100 4.90 -13.07 -13.35
N TYR A 101 3.84 -13.06 -12.54
CA TYR A 101 3.09 -11.87 -12.18
C TYR A 101 2.96 -11.73 -10.66
N ASP A 102 3.38 -10.57 -10.14
CA ASP A 102 3.22 -10.17 -8.74
C ASP A 102 2.08 -9.15 -8.62
N TYR A 103 1.07 -9.50 -7.84
CA TYR A 103 0.05 -8.58 -7.34
C TYR A 103 0.40 -8.21 -5.90
N GLN A 104 0.89 -6.99 -5.71
CA GLN A 104 1.28 -6.44 -4.42
C GLN A 104 0.19 -5.50 -3.91
N TYR A 105 -0.10 -5.57 -2.61
CA TYR A 105 -1.06 -4.70 -1.95
C TYR A 105 -0.65 -4.49 -0.50
N SER A 106 -1.18 -3.44 0.12
CA SER A 106 -0.97 -3.17 1.53
C SER A 106 -2.31 -3.11 2.29
N PHE A 107 -2.25 -3.19 3.61
CA PHE A 107 -3.37 -2.88 4.50
C PHE A 107 -2.84 -2.32 5.83
N GLU A 108 -3.71 -1.63 6.55
CA GLU A 108 -3.41 -1.13 7.89
C GLU A 108 -4.13 -1.95 8.97
N THR A 109 -3.43 -2.26 10.06
CA THR A 109 -4.05 -2.85 11.24
C THR A 109 -3.38 -2.36 12.51
N ALA A 110 -4.14 -2.23 13.60
CA ALA A 110 -3.57 -1.92 14.91
C ALA A 110 -2.96 -3.16 15.60
N ASP A 111 -3.34 -4.35 15.14
CA ASP A 111 -2.92 -5.62 15.73
C ASP A 111 -2.67 -6.66 14.64
N LEU A 112 -1.58 -7.43 14.78
CA LEU A 112 -1.22 -8.55 13.91
C LEU A 112 -1.24 -9.89 14.64
N LYS A 113 -1.56 -9.88 15.94
CA LYS A 113 -1.62 -11.08 16.78
C LYS A 113 -2.93 -11.85 16.60
N HIS A 114 -3.93 -11.25 15.95
CA HIS A 114 -5.19 -11.91 15.62
C HIS A 114 -5.22 -12.41 14.17
N GLU A 115 -6.23 -13.23 13.87
CA GLU A 115 -6.48 -13.72 12.53
C GLU A 115 -7.00 -12.60 11.62
N ILE A 116 -6.29 -12.32 10.54
CA ILE A 116 -6.67 -11.31 9.55
C ILE A 116 -7.47 -11.97 8.44
N SER A 117 -8.71 -11.52 8.24
CA SER A 117 -9.59 -12.04 7.18
C SER A 117 -9.34 -11.33 5.85
N SER A 118 -9.48 -12.06 4.74
CA SER A 118 -9.42 -11.46 3.40
C SER A 118 -10.40 -12.08 2.44
N LYS A 119 -10.99 -11.25 1.57
CA LYS A 119 -11.82 -11.69 0.45
C LYS A 119 -11.05 -11.48 -0.85
N ILE A 120 -10.88 -12.56 -1.61
CA ILE A 120 -10.17 -12.56 -2.89
C ILE A 120 -11.11 -12.99 -4.02
N LYS A 121 -10.88 -12.43 -5.21
CA LYS A 121 -11.53 -12.87 -6.45
C LYS A 121 -10.50 -13.49 -7.37
N ILE A 122 -10.81 -14.68 -7.86
CA ILE A 122 -9.98 -15.47 -8.76
C ILE A 122 -10.67 -15.57 -10.10
N ASN A 123 -9.93 -15.34 -11.18
CA ASN A 123 -10.39 -15.50 -12.55
C ASN A 123 -9.24 -16.01 -13.42
N VAL A 124 -9.20 -17.32 -13.63
CA VAL A 124 -8.32 -17.99 -14.60
C VAL A 124 -9.20 -18.38 -15.80
N PRO A 125 -9.02 -17.74 -16.97
CA PRO A 125 -9.89 -17.96 -18.13
C PRO A 125 -10.00 -19.44 -18.50
N GLY A 126 -11.23 -19.93 -18.65
CA GLY A 126 -11.52 -21.33 -19.04
C GLY A 126 -11.19 -22.40 -18.00
N VAL A 127 -10.68 -22.02 -16.82
CA VAL A 127 -10.23 -22.98 -15.79
C VAL A 127 -10.99 -22.79 -14.48
N TYR A 128 -11.01 -21.57 -13.95
CA TYR A 128 -11.56 -21.35 -12.61
C TYR A 128 -11.97 -19.91 -12.36
N LYS A 129 -13.16 -19.72 -11.76
CA LYS A 129 -13.66 -18.40 -11.37
C LYS A 129 -14.44 -18.51 -10.06
N ALA A 130 -13.97 -17.81 -9.03
CA ALA A 130 -14.62 -17.83 -7.72
C ALA A 130 -14.23 -16.61 -6.89
N THR A 131 -15.02 -16.37 -5.84
CA THR A 131 -14.68 -15.43 -4.76
C THR A 131 -14.59 -16.24 -3.48
N HIS A 132 -13.49 -16.08 -2.74
CA HIS A 132 -13.23 -16.82 -1.50
C HIS A 132 -12.90 -15.87 -0.37
N ASN A 133 -13.28 -16.29 0.84
CA ASN A 133 -12.65 -15.77 2.04
C ASN A 133 -11.46 -16.67 2.40
N ILE A 134 -10.40 -16.07 2.90
CA ILE A 134 -9.22 -16.72 3.49
C ILE A 134 -8.82 -15.98 4.75
N SER A 135 -7.93 -16.58 5.52
CA SER A 135 -7.42 -16.01 6.76
C SER A 135 -5.90 -16.03 6.79
N PHE A 136 -5.28 -15.05 7.45
CA PHE A 136 -3.85 -14.99 7.70
C PHE A 136 -3.56 -14.94 9.19
N VAL A 137 -2.50 -15.63 9.61
CA VAL A 137 -1.92 -15.48 10.94
C VAL A 137 -0.45 -15.12 10.76
N PHE A 138 -0.03 -14.00 11.34
CA PHE A 138 1.34 -13.49 11.27
C PHE A 138 2.18 -14.02 12.43
N ASP A 139 3.49 -14.14 12.19
CA ASP A 139 4.44 -14.50 13.23
C ASP A 139 4.68 -13.31 14.16
N ASN A 140 4.53 -13.52 15.47
CA ASN A 140 4.53 -12.43 16.45
C ASN A 140 5.92 -12.09 17.01
N HIS A 141 6.96 -12.85 16.67
CA HIS A 141 8.27 -12.74 17.30
C HIS A 141 9.03 -11.46 16.94
N ASN A 142 8.87 -10.96 15.71
CA ASN A 142 9.65 -9.85 15.15
C ASN A 142 8.76 -8.73 14.59
N LEU A 143 7.68 -8.40 15.30
CA LEU A 143 6.81 -7.28 14.90
C LEU A 143 7.42 -5.93 15.28
N PRO A 144 7.29 -4.90 14.43
CA PRO A 144 7.74 -3.56 14.78
C PRO A 144 7.01 -3.03 16.01
N LYS A 145 7.68 -2.21 16.81
CA LYS A 145 7.02 -1.55 17.95
C LYS A 145 6.15 -0.40 17.46
N LEU A 146 4.86 -0.46 17.74
CA LEU A 146 3.97 0.67 17.50
C LEU A 146 4.25 1.80 18.50
N SER A 147 4.07 3.04 18.06
CA SER A 147 4.15 4.18 18.97
C SER A 147 2.98 4.13 19.95
N SER A 148 3.30 4.00 21.23
CA SER A 148 2.32 4.15 22.30
C SER A 148 2.29 5.63 22.69
N ALA A 149 1.18 6.32 22.47
CA ALA A 149 0.95 7.56 23.22
C ALA A 149 0.77 7.15 24.68
N SER A 150 1.65 7.62 25.56
CA SER A 150 1.58 7.39 27.00
C SER A 150 0.22 7.87 27.51
N PHE A 151 -0.69 6.95 27.80
CA PHE A 151 -1.82 7.24 28.68
C PHE A 151 -1.30 7.14 30.10
N HIS A 152 -1.03 8.29 30.72
CA HIS A 152 -0.93 8.37 32.17
C HIS A 152 -2.29 7.95 32.74
N HIS A 153 -2.40 6.70 33.17
CA HIS A 153 -3.52 6.23 33.96
C HIS A 153 -3.35 6.82 35.36
N ALA A 154 -3.95 7.99 35.57
CA ALA A 154 -4.11 8.56 36.89
C ALA A 154 -5.17 7.77 37.65
N GLY A 155 -4.79 7.28 38.84
CA GLY A 155 -5.74 7.01 39.92
C GLY A 155 -6.04 5.54 40.20
N HIS A 156 -5.16 4.88 40.96
CA HIS A 156 -5.60 3.86 41.91
C HIS A 156 -6.47 4.57 42.97
N VAL A 157 -7.77 4.26 43.04
CA VAL A 157 -8.61 4.57 44.20
C VAL A 157 -8.94 3.24 44.88
N LYS A 158 -8.65 3.20 46.18
CA LYS A 158 -8.87 2.07 47.09
C LYS A 158 -10.38 1.83 47.26
N ASN A 159 -10.76 0.56 47.34
CA ASN A 159 -12.09 0.12 47.76
C ASN A 159 -12.21 0.17 49.28
N GLU A 160 -13.32 0.70 49.79
CA GLU A 160 -14.00 0.19 50.99
C GLU A 160 -15.47 0.67 51.05
N HIS A 161 -16.35 -0.33 51.18
CA HIS A 161 -17.70 -0.42 51.76
C HIS A 161 -18.88 0.54 51.38
N GLU A 162 -19.80 -0.03 50.60
CA GLU A 162 -21.26 -0.15 50.77
C GLU A 162 -22.13 1.05 51.22
N ASN A 163 -23.02 1.48 50.30
CA ASN A 163 -24.36 1.95 50.69
C ASN A 163 -25.37 1.75 49.52
N THR A 164 -26.53 1.21 49.86
CA THR A 164 -27.65 0.79 48.99
C THR A 164 -28.59 1.95 48.63
N ASP A 165 -28.15 2.82 47.72
CA ASP A 165 -29.01 3.79 46.99
C ASP A 165 -28.53 4.04 45.54
N ASN A 166 -27.59 3.22 45.03
CA ASN A 166 -26.72 3.55 43.89
C ASN A 166 -27.11 2.91 42.53
N ASP A 167 -28.20 2.15 42.44
CA ASP A 167 -28.54 1.41 41.21
C ASP A 167 -28.98 2.34 40.06
N ALA A 168 -29.67 3.44 40.37
CA ALA A 168 -30.12 4.40 39.35
C ALA A 168 -28.94 5.18 38.75
N ASP A 169 -27.97 5.59 39.56
CA ASP A 169 -26.78 6.32 39.13
C ASP A 169 -25.77 5.42 38.41
N ALA A 170 -25.58 4.19 38.87
CA ALA A 170 -24.78 3.19 38.18
C ALA A 170 -25.38 2.85 36.79
N LEU A 171 -26.71 2.69 36.70
CA LEU A 171 -27.39 2.46 35.44
C LEU A 171 -27.33 3.68 34.50
N ALA A 172 -27.43 4.90 35.03
CA ALA A 172 -27.28 6.13 34.25
C ALA A 172 -25.85 6.28 33.72
N GLN A 173 -24.84 5.97 34.54
CA GLN A 173 -23.43 5.99 34.14
C GLN A 173 -23.13 4.92 33.09
N ALA A 174 -23.65 3.69 33.25
CA ALA A 174 -23.54 2.63 32.27
C ALA A 174 -24.20 2.99 30.93
N LYS A 175 -25.38 3.62 30.95
CA LYS A 175 -26.06 4.12 29.74
C LYS A 175 -25.25 5.22 29.03
N ARG A 176 -24.66 6.16 29.78
CA ARG A 176 -23.79 7.20 29.19
C ARG A 176 -22.54 6.61 28.57
N GLN A 177 -21.90 5.64 29.23
CA GLN A 177 -20.73 4.94 28.69
C GLN A 177 -21.07 4.14 27.43
N SER A 178 -22.21 3.44 27.41
CA SER A 178 -22.64 2.68 26.23
C SER A 178 -22.97 3.60 25.05
N GLN A 179 -23.60 4.75 25.29
CA GLN A 179 -23.85 5.76 24.27
C GLN A 179 -22.55 6.37 23.72
N LEU A 180 -21.59 6.71 24.59
CA LEU A 180 -20.28 7.21 24.18
C LEU A 180 -19.50 6.18 23.36
N ALA A 181 -19.54 4.91 23.77
CA ALA A 181 -18.93 3.81 23.02
C ALA A 181 -19.59 3.64 21.64
N ALA A 182 -20.92 3.67 21.56
CA ALA A 182 -21.66 3.59 20.30
C ALA A 182 -21.34 4.77 19.37
N GLN A 183 -21.28 5.99 19.89
CA GLN A 183 -20.90 7.18 19.12
C GLN A 183 -19.46 7.07 18.58
N LYS A 184 -18.51 6.65 19.43
CA LYS A 184 -17.11 6.43 19.03
C LYS A 184 -17.01 5.34 17.95
N GLN A 185 -17.75 4.24 18.09
CA GLN A 185 -17.82 3.18 17.08
C GLN A 185 -18.40 3.70 15.75
N ALA A 186 -19.47 4.49 15.79
CA ALA A 186 -20.07 5.08 14.60
C ALA A 186 -19.12 6.06 13.90
N ALA A 187 -18.37 6.87 14.65
CA ALA A 187 -17.36 7.77 14.11
C ALA A 187 -16.22 6.99 13.43
N LEU A 188 -15.70 5.95 14.10
CA LEU A 188 -14.68 5.07 13.53
C LEU A 188 -15.17 4.33 12.28
N ALA A 189 -16.45 3.91 12.25
CA ALA A 189 -17.04 3.27 11.08
C ALA A 189 -17.12 4.25 9.88
N LYS A 190 -17.53 5.51 10.12
CA LYS A 190 -17.56 6.55 9.08
C LYS A 190 -16.17 6.85 8.54
N GLU A 191 -15.17 6.98 9.41
CA GLU A 191 -13.77 7.19 9.02
C GLU A 191 -13.26 6.02 8.16
N ARG A 192 -13.51 4.78 8.58
CA ARG A 192 -13.16 3.57 7.80
C ARG A 192 -13.84 3.55 6.44
N MET A 193 -15.11 3.93 6.35
CA MET A 193 -15.83 3.99 5.07
C MET A 193 -15.22 5.04 4.14
N ALA A 194 -14.94 6.24 4.64
CA ALA A 194 -14.30 7.31 3.86
C ALA A 194 -12.91 6.87 3.36
N GLN A 195 -12.12 6.23 4.22
CA GLN A 195 -10.82 5.68 3.85
C GLN A 195 -10.95 4.58 2.78
N ASN A 196 -11.91 3.66 2.93
CA ASN A 196 -12.15 2.60 1.95
C ASN A 196 -12.53 3.15 0.56
N ILE A 197 -13.33 4.21 0.52
CA ILE A 197 -13.70 4.91 -0.71
C ILE A 197 -12.44 5.52 -1.34
N LYS A 198 -11.64 6.23 -0.56
CA LYS A 198 -10.37 6.82 -1.02
C LYS A 198 -9.43 5.76 -1.58
N ASN A 199 -9.19 4.68 -0.84
CA ASN A 199 -8.32 3.58 -1.26
C ASN A 199 -8.77 2.99 -2.61
N ARG A 200 -10.08 2.82 -2.79
CA ARG A 200 -10.64 2.29 -4.04
C ARG A 200 -10.39 3.26 -5.19
N LEU A 201 -10.65 4.55 -4.99
CA LEU A 201 -10.40 5.59 -5.99
C LEU A 201 -8.92 5.69 -6.37
N ASP A 202 -8.02 5.65 -5.38
CA ASP A 202 -6.58 5.68 -5.59
C ASP A 202 -6.11 4.44 -6.36
N ASN A 203 -6.62 3.25 -6.02
CA ASN A 203 -6.31 2.02 -6.75
C ASN A 203 -6.85 2.06 -8.19
N GLU A 204 -8.06 2.54 -8.42
CA GLU A 204 -8.64 2.71 -9.75
C GLU A 204 -7.83 3.71 -10.59
N ARG A 205 -7.42 4.83 -9.99
CA ARG A 205 -6.54 5.82 -10.61
C ARG A 205 -5.19 5.20 -10.97
N ASN A 206 -4.55 4.51 -10.03
CA ASN A 206 -3.25 3.88 -10.24
C ASN A 206 -3.31 2.81 -11.34
N GLN A 207 -4.40 2.03 -11.42
CA GLN A 207 -4.59 1.07 -12.50
C GLN A 207 -4.76 1.75 -13.87
N LYS A 208 -5.53 2.83 -13.96
CA LYS A 208 -5.67 3.61 -15.21
C LYS A 208 -4.32 4.21 -15.63
N MET A 209 -3.56 4.77 -14.70
CA MET A 209 -2.23 5.33 -14.98
C MET A 209 -1.23 4.26 -15.45
N PHE A 210 -1.26 3.06 -14.85
CA PHE A 210 -0.44 1.94 -15.31
C PHE A 210 -0.77 1.53 -16.76
N TYR A 211 -2.05 1.50 -17.12
CA TYR A 211 -2.47 1.21 -18.49
C TYR A 211 -1.97 2.28 -19.48
N TYR A 212 -2.10 3.56 -19.14
CA TYR A 212 -1.58 4.66 -19.98
C TYR A 212 -0.05 4.62 -20.13
N MET A 213 0.68 4.25 -19.08
CA MET A 213 2.14 4.10 -19.14
C MET A 213 2.55 2.99 -20.13
N ILE A 214 1.89 1.83 -20.10
CA ILE A 214 2.18 0.75 -21.05
C ILE A 214 1.84 1.17 -22.49
N LEU A 215 0.65 1.74 -22.69
CA LEU A 215 0.19 2.12 -24.03
C LEU A 215 1.10 3.20 -24.65
N GLY A 216 1.45 4.21 -23.86
CA GLY A 216 2.37 5.28 -24.25
C GLY A 216 3.79 4.77 -24.54
N GLY A 217 4.29 3.84 -23.72
CA GLY A 217 5.59 3.19 -23.94
C GLY A 217 5.63 2.40 -25.26
N ILE A 218 4.57 1.65 -25.58
CA ILE A 218 4.47 0.92 -26.86
C ILE A 218 4.40 1.91 -28.03
N LEU A 219 3.55 2.94 -27.95
CA LEU A 219 3.40 3.92 -29.02
C LEU A 219 4.70 4.68 -29.30
N THR A 220 5.38 5.15 -28.26
CA THR A 220 6.69 5.84 -28.39
C THR A 220 7.75 4.92 -29.00
N THR A 221 7.80 3.65 -28.58
CA THR A 221 8.72 2.66 -29.16
C THR A 221 8.44 2.43 -30.64
N LEU A 222 7.17 2.34 -31.06
CA LEU A 222 6.81 2.20 -32.47
C LEU A 222 7.24 3.42 -33.31
N VAL A 223 7.04 4.63 -32.80
CA VAL A 223 7.49 5.86 -33.48
C VAL A 223 9.01 5.87 -33.66
N LEU A 224 9.77 5.48 -32.63
CA LEU A 224 11.23 5.38 -32.71
C LEU A 224 11.69 4.33 -33.73
N ILE A 225 11.01 3.18 -33.81
CA ILE A 225 11.30 2.15 -34.82
C ILE A 225 11.07 2.70 -36.23
N VAL A 226 9.95 3.38 -36.47
CA VAL A 226 9.66 4.00 -37.77
C VAL A 226 10.70 5.06 -38.14
N ALA A 227 11.08 5.91 -37.20
CA ALA A 227 12.12 6.92 -37.40
C ALA A 227 13.49 6.29 -37.73
N ALA A 228 13.87 5.22 -37.02
CA ALA A 228 15.11 4.50 -37.28
C ALA A 228 15.13 3.86 -38.68
N VAL A 229 14.03 3.24 -39.10
CA VAL A 229 13.89 2.67 -40.46
C VAL A 229 14.02 3.76 -41.52
N PHE A 230 13.34 4.89 -41.34
CA PHE A 230 13.44 6.03 -42.26
C PHE A 230 14.86 6.58 -42.37
N PHE A 231 15.56 6.69 -41.23
CA PHE A 231 16.96 7.13 -41.19
C PHE A 231 17.88 6.17 -41.95
N VAL A 232 17.73 4.86 -41.77
CA VAL A 232 18.53 3.84 -42.48
C VAL A 232 18.27 3.89 -43.99
N ILE A 233 17.01 4.01 -44.42
CA ILE A 233 16.65 4.13 -45.84
C ILE A 233 17.26 5.41 -46.44
N SER A 234 17.16 6.53 -45.73
CA SER A 234 17.72 7.81 -46.15
C SER A 234 19.26 7.78 -46.23
N ALA A 235 19.94 7.16 -45.26
CA ALA A 235 21.39 7.00 -45.29
C ALA A 235 21.86 6.11 -46.47
N ARG A 236 21.12 5.04 -46.79
CA ARG A 236 21.39 4.20 -47.96
C ARG A 236 21.21 4.94 -49.28
N SER A 237 20.19 5.81 -49.40
CA SER A 237 19.95 6.57 -50.61
C SER A 237 21.03 7.63 -50.87
N ILE A 238 21.62 8.21 -49.82
CA ILE A 238 22.76 9.14 -49.92
C ILE A 238 24.02 8.41 -50.40
N LYS A 239 24.32 7.23 -49.85
CA LYS A 239 25.52 6.45 -50.24
C LYS A 239 25.49 6.00 -51.70
N LYS A 240 24.29 5.74 -52.25
CA LYS A 240 24.10 5.36 -53.66
C LYS A 240 24.28 6.54 -54.64
N LYS A 241 24.28 7.78 -54.15
CA LYS A 241 24.45 9.01 -54.96
C LYS A 241 25.88 9.55 -55.01
N GLN A 242 26.85 8.96 -54.30
CA GLN A 242 28.27 9.29 -54.50
C GLN A 242 28.81 8.54 -55.73
N PRO A 243 29.18 9.23 -56.83
CA PRO A 243 29.79 8.58 -57.98
C PRO A 243 31.21 8.13 -57.61
N GLU A 244 31.54 6.89 -57.98
CA GLU A 244 32.86 6.29 -57.85
C GLU A 244 33.85 7.09 -58.71
N ASN A 245 34.62 7.98 -58.08
CA ASN A 245 35.62 8.76 -58.81
C ASN A 245 36.77 7.83 -59.21
N LYS A 246 36.85 7.56 -60.52
CA LYS A 246 37.84 6.72 -61.19
C LYS A 246 39.26 7.01 -60.67
N LYS A 247 39.91 5.95 -60.19
CA LYS A 247 41.37 5.87 -60.15
C LYS A 247 41.88 5.75 -61.60
N ASP A 248 42.15 6.88 -62.23
CA ASP A 248 43.06 6.96 -63.37
C ASP A 248 44.21 7.91 -62.99
N LYS A 249 45.33 7.34 -62.53
CA LYS A 249 46.64 7.96 -62.64
C LYS A 249 47.62 6.89 -63.15
N LYS A 250 47.94 7.00 -64.44
CA LYS A 250 49.21 6.57 -65.03
C LYS A 250 50.37 7.30 -64.36
#